data_AF-A0A2A4YWQ0-F1
#
_entry.id   AF-A0A2A4YWQ0-F1
#
_cell.length_a   1.000
_cell.length_b   1.000
_cell.length_c   1.000
_cell.angle_alpha   90.00
_cell.angle_beta   90.00
_cell.angle_gamma   90.00
#
_symmetry.space_group_name_H-M   'P 1'
#
loop_
_entity.id
_entity.type
_entity.pdbx_description
1 polymer ?
#
loop_
_entity_poly.entity_id
_entity_poly.type
_entity_poly.pdbx_seq_one_letter_code
_entity_poly.pdbx_strand_id
1 'polypeptide(L)'
;MLAVLMIPLTVFVGGSLDWSQQITTKAKMQSTVDSAILAVARQLTTKKKLTQAEMDSIAKTVFDTNISVAANVKMANFKITLKDDLLRITQQAEVSTSFLKIIDIPTLGVNVVSEVLVKFEGVDIALAVDLSGSMGGNKIQHLRNATVSLLEELTASNLTEMRVAFVPWTRGVNLKGYYYKVTKPAAQNARRPQARERNTSQAKNVPQAKNAPQARNVPQARNSGDRNHGDNNSGNDNHGYRNDGDRNRGNNNSGNDNVGNYNSGDRNRGNYNSGNGNIGNRNSGNGNVGDRNSGHRNKGNDNKGNGNVGNNNDGHRNKGNGNKGNANTGNKNDGHRNKGNHNSGNDNKGNYNHGNGNVGDYNMGNYHHGNGPGAGSGSGSGTPNEPENTCVGTRADGKLRADNTTIEHPLENKCPSAKLIPLTNLLEVKNNKTGQKRLEAIANSWTTDGGTGSHNGMYWAAATLNSAFYPIFGTKTPKDPKSIKKYIIIMTDGLNNSSNFNTQMLAACAQAKAQGISIYSIVLMEKASSVVNTFRACATADASGREYFIQTDNSALLKEDFRRIVAEIGQFYLSK
;
A
#
# COMPACT_ATOMS: atom_id res chain seq x y z
N MET A 1 51.43 25.75 -15.08
CA MET A 1 50.39 25.05 -14.28
C MET A 1 48.96 25.29 -14.82
N LEU A 2 48.53 26.53 -15.07
CA LEU A 2 47.14 26.88 -15.42
C LEU A 2 46.46 25.93 -16.44
N ALA A 3 47.11 25.64 -17.57
CA ALA A 3 46.57 24.77 -18.63
C ALA A 3 46.22 23.33 -18.17
N VAL A 4 46.92 22.79 -17.17
CA VAL A 4 46.67 21.43 -16.65
C VAL A 4 45.38 21.37 -15.82
N LEU A 5 44.99 22.48 -15.18
CA LEU A 5 43.74 22.59 -14.43
C LEU A 5 42.51 22.80 -15.34
N MET A 6 42.70 23.23 -16.58
CA MET A 6 41.61 23.44 -17.54
C MET A 6 40.94 22.12 -17.97
N ILE A 7 41.71 21.02 -18.11
CA ILE A 7 41.17 19.74 -18.61
C ILE A 7 40.17 19.15 -17.60
N PRO A 8 40.48 18.98 -16.29
CA PRO A 8 39.49 18.54 -15.30
C PRO A 8 38.27 19.45 -15.22
N LEU A 9 38.46 20.78 -15.28
CA LEU A 9 37.36 21.74 -15.18
C LEU A 9 36.40 21.63 -16.37
N THR A 10 36.94 21.55 -17.58
CA THR A 10 36.17 21.40 -18.83
C THR A 10 35.41 20.08 -18.87
N VAL A 11 36.01 18.99 -18.38
CA VAL A 11 35.35 17.69 -18.25
C VAL A 11 34.21 17.75 -17.23
N PHE A 12 34.38 18.44 -16.10
CA PHE A 12 33.35 18.51 -15.06
C PHE A 12 32.14 19.37 -15.46
N VAL A 13 32.40 20.57 -16.00
CA VAL A 13 31.34 21.49 -16.48
C VAL A 13 30.69 20.95 -17.76
N GLY A 14 31.50 20.53 -18.72
CA GLY A 14 31.04 19.98 -19.99
C GLY A 14 30.30 18.65 -19.84
N GLY A 15 30.78 17.76 -18.97
CA GLY A 15 30.08 16.52 -18.63
C GLY A 15 28.73 16.75 -17.95
N SER A 16 28.59 17.85 -17.20
CA SER A 16 27.29 18.27 -16.66
C SER A 16 26.32 18.73 -17.76
N LEU A 17 26.81 19.35 -18.84
CA LEU A 17 26.01 19.71 -20.02
C LEU A 17 25.60 18.48 -20.83
N ASP A 18 26.53 17.55 -21.11
CA ASP A 18 26.25 16.28 -21.80
C ASP A 18 25.21 15.46 -21.02
N TRP A 19 25.33 15.37 -19.69
CA TRP A 19 24.37 14.69 -18.82
C TRP A 19 23.01 15.39 -18.78
N SER A 20 22.99 16.73 -18.75
CA SER A 20 21.75 17.51 -18.84
C SER A 20 20.98 17.21 -20.14
N GLN A 21 21.68 17.18 -21.29
CA GLN A 21 21.08 16.79 -22.56
C GLN A 21 20.54 15.35 -22.54
N GLN A 22 21.24 14.39 -21.91
CA GLN A 22 20.75 13.03 -21.73
C GLN A 22 19.44 12.98 -20.91
N ILE A 23 19.34 13.77 -19.83
CA ILE A 23 18.15 13.86 -18.98
C ILE A 23 16.97 14.48 -19.76
N THR A 24 17.18 15.61 -20.44
CA THR A 24 16.14 16.25 -21.26
C THR A 24 15.65 15.32 -22.38
N THR A 25 16.58 14.63 -23.05
CA THR A 25 16.27 13.65 -24.11
C THR A 25 15.41 12.51 -23.56
N LYS A 26 15.79 11.94 -22.40
CA LYS A 26 15.01 10.89 -21.73
C LYS A 26 13.59 11.35 -21.36
N ALA A 27 13.44 12.56 -20.81
CA ALA A 27 12.14 13.10 -20.41
C ALA A 27 11.20 13.28 -21.62
N LYS A 28 11.70 13.83 -22.73
CA LYS A 28 10.93 13.95 -23.97
C LYS A 28 10.57 12.58 -24.55
N MET A 29 11.55 11.68 -24.69
CA MET A 29 11.32 10.32 -25.20
C MET A 29 10.25 9.57 -24.42
N GLN A 30 10.23 9.67 -23.08
CA GLN A 30 9.21 9.02 -22.25
C GLN A 30 7.81 9.55 -22.59
N SER A 31 7.61 10.88 -22.56
CA SER A 31 6.32 11.51 -22.91
C SER A 31 5.82 11.15 -24.31
N THR A 32 6.73 11.04 -25.27
CA THR A 32 6.38 10.62 -26.64
C THR A 32 6.00 9.13 -26.69
N VAL A 33 6.71 8.24 -25.98
CA VAL A 33 6.35 6.80 -25.90
C VAL A 33 5.01 6.59 -25.17
N ASP A 34 4.76 7.32 -24.08
CA ASP A 34 3.49 7.28 -23.34
C ASP A 34 2.30 7.72 -24.23
N SER A 35 2.55 8.63 -25.17
CA SER A 35 1.57 9.06 -26.18
C SER A 35 1.35 7.99 -27.27
N ALA A 36 2.44 7.38 -27.75
CA ALA A 36 2.41 6.33 -28.77
C ALA A 36 1.70 5.05 -28.29
N ILE A 37 1.94 4.63 -27.04
CA ILE A 37 1.34 3.42 -26.49
C ILE A 37 -0.17 3.57 -26.28
N LEU A 38 -0.63 4.75 -25.86
CA LEU A 38 -2.05 5.06 -25.72
C LEU A 38 -2.76 5.08 -27.09
N ALA A 39 -2.09 5.53 -28.16
CA ALA A 39 -2.64 5.50 -29.50
C ALA A 39 -2.84 4.07 -30.04
N VAL A 40 -1.90 3.15 -29.79
CA VAL A 40 -2.08 1.74 -30.15
C VAL A 40 -3.14 1.06 -29.29
N ALA A 41 -3.16 1.30 -27.99
CA ALA A 41 -4.18 0.75 -27.09
C ALA A 41 -5.60 1.13 -27.55
N ARG A 42 -5.81 2.38 -27.99
CA ARG A 42 -7.09 2.84 -28.58
C ARG A 42 -7.47 2.06 -29.85
N GLN A 43 -6.54 1.76 -30.75
CA GLN A 43 -6.85 0.98 -31.94
C GLN A 43 -7.09 -0.51 -31.64
N LEU A 44 -6.38 -1.09 -30.66
CA LEU A 44 -6.65 -2.46 -30.18
C LEU A 44 -8.03 -2.60 -29.52
N THR A 45 -8.60 -1.51 -28.97
CA THR A 45 -9.96 -1.52 -28.44
C THR A 45 -11.07 -1.36 -29.48
N THR A 46 -10.77 -0.95 -30.72
CA THR A 46 -11.78 -0.82 -31.80
C THR A 46 -11.65 -1.90 -32.87
N LYS A 47 -10.45 -2.17 -33.38
CA LYS A 47 -10.22 -3.24 -34.35
C LYS A 47 -10.11 -4.60 -33.66
N LYS A 48 -10.95 -5.55 -34.09
CA LYS A 48 -11.12 -6.90 -33.51
C LYS A 48 -9.87 -7.79 -33.45
N LYS A 49 -8.77 -7.36 -34.08
CA LYS A 49 -7.35 -7.71 -33.88
C LYS A 49 -6.51 -6.70 -34.67
N LEU A 50 -5.36 -6.29 -34.15
CA LEU A 50 -4.27 -5.75 -34.97
C LEU A 50 -3.17 -6.80 -35.09
N THR A 51 -2.50 -6.80 -36.24
CA THR A 51 -1.23 -7.52 -36.41
C THR A 51 -0.09 -6.78 -35.72
N GLN A 52 1.02 -7.47 -35.44
CA GLN A 52 2.23 -6.85 -34.89
C GLN A 52 2.73 -5.69 -35.78
N ALA A 53 2.75 -5.88 -37.10
CA ALA A 53 3.20 -4.84 -38.04
C ALA A 53 2.31 -3.58 -38.06
N GLU A 54 0.99 -3.72 -37.87
CA GLU A 54 0.11 -2.55 -37.69
C GLU A 54 0.39 -1.84 -36.36
N MET A 55 0.57 -2.59 -35.26
CA MET A 55 0.94 -2.01 -33.96
C MET A 55 2.28 -1.27 -34.04
N ASP A 56 3.30 -1.87 -34.67
CA ASP A 56 4.61 -1.26 -34.92
C ASP A 56 4.44 0.05 -35.72
N SER A 57 3.67 0.02 -36.81
CA SER A 57 3.42 1.17 -37.69
C SER A 57 2.70 2.32 -36.99
N ILE A 58 1.62 2.05 -36.25
CA ILE A 58 0.87 3.07 -35.52
C ILE A 58 1.73 3.67 -34.40
N ALA A 59 2.40 2.82 -33.62
CA ALA A 59 3.26 3.26 -32.52
C ALA A 59 4.40 4.14 -33.05
N LYS A 60 5.06 3.71 -34.13
CA LYS A 60 6.17 4.44 -34.74
C LYS A 60 5.71 5.74 -35.40
N THR A 61 4.57 5.76 -36.08
CA THR A 61 4.00 6.99 -36.66
C THR A 61 3.73 8.04 -35.59
N VAL A 62 3.05 7.67 -34.50
CA VAL A 62 2.76 8.60 -33.39
C VAL A 62 4.04 9.00 -32.66
N PHE A 63 5.02 8.09 -32.54
CA PHE A 63 6.31 8.38 -31.93
C PHE A 63 7.14 9.38 -32.76
N ASP A 64 7.38 9.08 -34.04
CA ASP A 64 8.18 9.92 -34.95
C ASP A 64 7.53 11.29 -35.18
N THR A 65 6.20 11.40 -35.16
CA THR A 65 5.48 12.68 -35.29
C THR A 65 5.64 13.58 -34.04
N ASN A 66 5.77 12.99 -32.84
CA ASN A 66 5.74 13.72 -31.58
C ASN A 66 7.09 13.71 -30.82
N ILE A 67 8.18 13.28 -31.47
CA ILE A 67 9.53 13.32 -30.89
C ILE A 67 10.26 14.62 -31.30
N SER A 68 10.81 15.33 -30.33
CA SER A 68 11.54 16.59 -30.54
C SER A 68 12.88 16.56 -29.80
N VAL A 69 13.82 15.76 -30.29
CA VAL A 69 15.18 15.62 -29.73
C VAL A 69 16.20 16.44 -30.53
N ALA A 70 17.37 16.68 -29.94
CA ALA A 70 18.46 17.40 -30.61
C ALA A 70 19.16 16.52 -31.65
N ALA A 71 19.80 17.14 -32.65
CA ALA A 71 20.40 16.43 -33.79
C ALA A 71 21.59 15.51 -33.43
N ASN A 72 22.14 15.61 -32.21
CA ASN A 72 23.17 14.71 -31.69
C ASN A 72 22.61 13.39 -31.11
N VAL A 73 21.28 13.19 -31.13
CA VAL A 73 20.60 11.99 -30.63
C VAL A 73 20.32 10.99 -31.75
N LYS A 74 20.87 9.78 -31.63
CA LYS A 74 20.58 8.65 -32.54
C LYS A 74 19.52 7.74 -31.92
N MET A 75 18.44 7.48 -32.65
CA MET A 75 17.33 6.63 -32.18
C MET A 75 17.56 5.16 -32.57
N ALA A 76 17.33 4.23 -31.64
CA ALA A 76 17.56 2.80 -31.86
C ALA A 76 16.50 1.92 -31.18
N ASN A 77 16.34 0.69 -31.67
CA ASN A 77 15.59 -0.39 -31.01
C ASN A 77 14.17 0.00 -30.53
N PHE A 78 13.39 0.65 -31.39
CA PHE A 78 11.94 0.79 -31.18
C PHE A 78 11.31 -0.60 -31.20
N LYS A 79 10.63 -0.99 -30.13
CA LYS A 79 9.93 -2.26 -30.06
C LYS A 79 8.64 -2.14 -29.25
N ILE A 80 7.52 -2.51 -29.85
CA ILE A 80 6.24 -2.72 -29.16
C ILE A 80 5.96 -4.21 -29.03
N THR A 81 5.40 -4.64 -27.91
CA THR A 81 5.01 -6.03 -27.65
C THR A 81 3.68 -6.08 -26.92
N LEU A 82 2.74 -6.87 -27.41
CA LEU A 82 1.51 -7.23 -26.71
C LEU A 82 1.66 -8.66 -26.16
N LYS A 83 1.53 -8.84 -24.84
CA LYS A 83 1.57 -10.15 -24.18
C LYS A 83 0.60 -10.15 -23.00
N ASP A 84 -0.24 -11.17 -22.89
CA ASP A 84 -1.18 -11.37 -21.77
C ASP A 84 -2.02 -10.10 -21.48
N ASP A 85 -2.57 -9.50 -22.56
CA ASP A 85 -3.33 -8.23 -22.58
C ASP A 85 -2.57 -6.97 -22.08
N LEU A 86 -1.29 -7.10 -21.69
CA LEU A 86 -0.35 -6.00 -21.44
C LEU A 86 0.38 -5.61 -22.72
N LEU A 87 0.19 -4.35 -23.15
CA LEU A 87 0.95 -3.72 -24.20
C LEU A 87 2.15 -2.99 -23.58
N ARG A 88 3.32 -3.11 -24.21
CA ARG A 88 4.57 -2.48 -23.77
C ARG A 88 5.32 -1.89 -24.97
N ILE A 89 5.81 -0.66 -24.85
CA ILE A 89 6.79 -0.08 -25.78
C ILE A 89 8.13 0.06 -25.05
N THR A 90 9.22 -0.24 -25.74
CA THR A 90 10.59 0.08 -25.35
C THR A 90 11.25 0.87 -26.48
N GLN A 91 12.00 1.93 -26.14
CA GLN A 91 12.75 2.75 -27.08
C GLN A 91 14.11 3.09 -26.51
N GLN A 92 15.15 3.00 -27.34
CA GLN A 92 16.53 3.33 -26.96
C GLN A 92 17.07 4.50 -27.79
N ALA A 93 18.06 5.21 -27.27
CA ALA A 93 18.78 6.23 -28.03
C ALA A 93 20.20 6.41 -27.50
N GLU A 94 21.07 6.99 -28.31
CA GLU A 94 22.41 7.41 -27.93
C GLU A 94 22.55 8.91 -28.12
N VAL A 95 22.88 9.63 -27.05
CA VAL A 95 23.19 11.07 -27.10
C VAL A 95 24.68 11.21 -27.32
N SER A 96 25.10 11.76 -28.46
CA SER A 96 26.52 11.97 -28.78
C SER A 96 27.09 13.09 -27.90
N THR A 97 28.21 12.83 -27.22
CA THR A 97 28.78 13.75 -26.22
C THR A 97 29.67 14.80 -26.86
N SER A 98 29.66 16.01 -26.29
CA SER A 98 30.51 17.12 -26.74
C SER A 98 31.79 17.22 -25.93
N PHE A 99 31.76 16.85 -24.65
CA PHE A 99 32.86 17.02 -23.71
C PHE A 99 33.33 15.70 -23.11
N LEU A 100 32.42 14.76 -22.81
CA LEU A 100 32.79 13.45 -22.26
C LEU A 100 33.61 12.59 -23.25
N LYS A 101 33.52 12.85 -24.56
CA LYS A 101 34.43 12.25 -25.56
C LYS A 101 35.91 12.57 -25.34
N ILE A 102 36.24 13.63 -24.59
CA ILE A 102 37.63 14.00 -24.22
C ILE A 102 38.22 12.96 -23.24
N ILE A 103 37.37 12.21 -22.53
CA ILE A 103 37.74 11.12 -21.62
C ILE A 103 37.22 9.75 -22.11
N ASP A 104 37.16 9.57 -23.44
CA ASP A 104 36.77 8.33 -24.13
C ASP A 104 35.34 7.81 -23.82
N ILE A 105 34.41 8.73 -23.55
CA ILE A 105 32.97 8.43 -23.40
C ILE A 105 32.20 9.16 -24.52
N PRO A 106 32.13 8.59 -25.75
CA PRO A 106 31.62 9.28 -26.95
C PRO A 106 30.08 9.38 -27.02
N THR A 107 29.35 8.53 -26.30
CA THR A 107 27.88 8.52 -26.26
C THR A 107 27.34 8.27 -24.86
N LEU A 108 26.13 8.75 -24.59
CA LEU A 108 25.34 8.47 -23.40
C LEU A 108 24.03 7.76 -23.79
N GLY A 109 23.89 6.51 -23.35
CA GLY A 109 22.69 5.71 -23.64
C GLY A 109 21.44 6.19 -22.89
N VAL A 110 20.31 6.22 -23.59
CA VAL A 110 18.98 6.50 -23.07
C VAL A 110 18.08 5.30 -23.35
N ASN A 111 17.29 4.89 -22.36
CA ASN A 111 16.29 3.83 -22.48
C ASN A 111 15.01 4.29 -21.78
N VAL A 112 13.88 4.16 -22.46
CA VAL A 112 12.53 4.46 -21.94
C VAL A 112 11.60 3.28 -22.22
N VAL A 113 10.66 3.08 -21.31
CA VAL A 113 9.66 1.99 -21.36
C VAL A 113 8.32 2.58 -20.94
N SER A 114 7.25 2.19 -21.64
CA SER A 114 5.88 2.45 -21.19
C SER A 114 5.05 1.18 -21.32
N GLU A 115 4.02 1.05 -20.48
CA GLU A 115 3.21 -0.15 -20.32
C GLU A 115 1.74 0.23 -20.05
N VAL A 116 0.80 -0.41 -20.76
CA VAL A 116 -0.64 -0.18 -20.61
C VAL A 116 -1.42 -1.47 -20.79
N LEU A 117 -2.45 -1.70 -19.98
CA LEU A 117 -3.37 -2.81 -20.15
C LEU A 117 -4.43 -2.45 -21.20
N VAL A 118 -4.66 -3.34 -22.16
CA VAL A 118 -5.51 -3.07 -23.34
C VAL A 118 -6.97 -3.47 -23.13
N LYS A 119 -7.23 -4.32 -22.14
CA LYS A 119 -8.53 -4.98 -21.92
C LYS A 119 -8.94 -4.83 -20.46
N PHE A 120 -10.16 -4.37 -20.24
CA PHE A 120 -10.73 -4.29 -18.89
C PHE A 120 -11.33 -5.66 -18.53
N GLU A 121 -10.93 -6.25 -17.41
CA GLU A 121 -11.42 -7.58 -17.00
C GLU A 121 -12.87 -7.52 -16.47
N GLY A 122 -13.28 -6.36 -15.93
CA GLY A 122 -14.60 -6.18 -15.34
C GLY A 122 -14.97 -4.76 -14.90
N VAL A 123 -16.12 -4.64 -14.24
CA VAL A 123 -16.70 -3.37 -13.77
C VAL A 123 -17.15 -3.45 -12.32
N ASP A 124 -16.72 -2.48 -11.51
CA ASP A 124 -17.25 -2.20 -10.18
C ASP A 124 -18.22 -1.01 -10.22
N ILE A 125 -19.38 -1.17 -9.58
CA ILE A 125 -20.37 -0.10 -9.43
C ILE A 125 -20.74 0.05 -7.95
N ALA A 126 -20.61 1.26 -7.41
CA ALA A 126 -21.18 1.62 -6.11
C ALA A 126 -22.48 2.40 -6.34
N LEU A 127 -23.60 1.79 -5.96
CA LEU A 127 -24.91 2.40 -5.96
C LEU A 127 -25.09 3.16 -4.64
N ALA A 128 -24.84 4.46 -4.69
CA ALA A 128 -25.07 5.36 -3.57
C ALA A 128 -26.54 5.80 -3.62
N VAL A 129 -27.31 5.56 -2.56
CA VAL A 129 -28.75 5.85 -2.55
C VAL A 129 -29.19 6.63 -1.31
N ASP A 130 -30.00 7.66 -1.52
CA ASP A 130 -30.49 8.53 -0.44
C ASP A 130 -31.68 7.89 0.29
N LEU A 131 -31.51 7.61 1.58
CA LEU A 131 -32.57 7.14 2.47
C LEU A 131 -32.93 8.18 3.55
N SER A 132 -32.53 9.44 3.38
CA SER A 132 -32.87 10.49 4.35
C SER A 132 -34.38 10.79 4.41
N GLY A 133 -34.82 11.51 5.45
CA GLY A 133 -36.25 11.80 5.66
C GLY A 133 -36.93 12.60 4.55
N SER A 134 -36.18 13.35 3.73
CA SER A 134 -36.70 14.08 2.56
C SER A 134 -37.26 13.15 1.48
N MET A 135 -36.72 11.94 1.39
CA MET A 135 -37.14 10.87 0.48
C MET A 135 -38.44 10.16 0.89
N GLY A 136 -39.13 10.62 1.94
CA GLY A 136 -40.37 10.02 2.43
C GLY A 136 -41.52 9.97 1.41
N GLY A 137 -42.55 9.18 1.75
CA GLY A 137 -43.73 9.02 0.89
C GLY A 137 -43.43 8.31 -0.43
N ASN A 138 -43.75 8.96 -1.56
CA ASN A 138 -43.61 8.35 -2.88
C ASN A 138 -42.15 8.35 -3.39
N LYS A 139 -41.30 9.29 -2.93
CA LYS A 139 -39.90 9.43 -3.39
C LYS A 139 -39.09 8.15 -3.18
N ILE A 140 -39.17 7.53 -2.01
CA ILE A 140 -38.52 6.24 -1.71
C ILE A 140 -39.08 5.09 -2.58
N GLN A 141 -40.36 5.08 -2.92
CA GLN A 141 -40.91 4.09 -3.86
C GLN A 141 -40.31 4.28 -5.26
N HIS A 142 -40.20 5.53 -5.71
CA HIS A 142 -39.53 5.85 -6.98
C HIS A 142 -38.05 5.44 -6.99
N LEU A 143 -37.32 5.66 -5.90
CA LEU A 143 -35.92 5.23 -5.72
C LEU A 143 -35.75 3.71 -5.75
N ARG A 144 -36.63 2.97 -5.07
CA ARG A 144 -36.65 1.49 -5.09
C ARG A 144 -36.87 0.97 -6.51
N ASN A 145 -37.90 1.48 -7.19
CA ASN A 145 -38.23 1.09 -8.56
C ASN A 145 -37.10 1.44 -9.56
N ALA A 146 -36.42 2.58 -9.36
CA ALA A 146 -35.25 2.97 -10.12
C ALA A 146 -34.10 1.98 -9.92
N THR A 147 -33.79 1.66 -8.66
CA THR A 147 -32.73 0.71 -8.30
C THR A 147 -32.98 -0.69 -8.87
N VAL A 148 -34.20 -1.21 -8.74
CA VAL A 148 -34.59 -2.50 -9.32
C VAL A 148 -34.44 -2.48 -10.85
N SER A 149 -34.93 -1.42 -11.52
CA SER A 149 -34.79 -1.28 -12.98
C SER A 149 -33.33 -1.26 -13.44
N LEU A 150 -32.45 -0.59 -12.69
CA LEU A 150 -31.01 -0.59 -12.97
C LEU A 150 -30.37 -1.98 -12.75
N LEU A 151 -30.78 -2.72 -11.72
CA LEU A 151 -30.30 -4.08 -11.45
C LEU A 151 -30.77 -5.10 -12.52
N GLU A 152 -32.00 -4.96 -13.01
CA GLU A 152 -32.51 -5.74 -14.17
C GLU A 152 -31.63 -5.53 -15.41
N GLU A 153 -31.40 -4.28 -15.83
CA GLU A 153 -30.63 -3.98 -17.04
C GLU A 153 -29.14 -4.37 -16.86
N LEU A 154 -28.56 -4.16 -15.67
CA LEU A 154 -27.19 -4.63 -15.34
C LEU A 154 -27.06 -6.15 -15.41
N THR A 155 -28.01 -6.91 -14.88
CA THR A 155 -27.98 -8.40 -14.91
C THR A 155 -28.29 -8.96 -16.30
N ALA A 156 -29.04 -8.25 -17.13
CA ALA A 156 -29.23 -8.58 -18.54
C ALA A 156 -27.93 -8.45 -19.37
N SER A 157 -27.02 -7.54 -18.97
CA SER A 157 -25.76 -7.27 -19.70
C SER A 157 -24.82 -8.48 -19.85
N ASN A 158 -23.97 -8.48 -20.87
CA ASN A 158 -23.07 -9.59 -21.22
C ASN A 158 -21.62 -9.44 -20.67
N LEU A 159 -21.43 -8.69 -19.59
CA LEU A 159 -20.11 -8.43 -18.99
C LEU A 159 -19.59 -9.65 -18.19
N THR A 160 -18.28 -9.90 -18.26
CA THR A 160 -17.63 -11.14 -17.76
C THR A 160 -17.09 -11.09 -16.33
N GLU A 161 -16.94 -9.91 -15.74
CA GLU A 161 -16.85 -9.72 -14.29
C GLU A 161 -17.58 -8.40 -13.95
N MET A 162 -18.59 -8.46 -13.09
CA MET A 162 -19.33 -7.27 -12.64
C MET A 162 -19.64 -7.39 -11.16
N ARG A 163 -19.37 -6.32 -10.40
CA ARG A 163 -19.61 -6.28 -8.95
C ARG A 163 -20.37 -5.03 -8.56
N VAL A 164 -21.42 -5.18 -7.75
CA VAL A 164 -22.22 -4.07 -7.21
C VAL A 164 -22.05 -3.99 -5.70
N ALA A 165 -21.82 -2.78 -5.20
CA ALA A 165 -21.97 -2.41 -3.81
C ALA A 165 -23.20 -1.51 -3.63
N PHE A 166 -23.94 -1.65 -2.54
CA PHE A 166 -24.93 -0.68 -2.12
C PHE A 166 -24.36 0.17 -0.98
N VAL A 167 -24.41 1.49 -1.15
CA VAL A 167 -24.02 2.47 -0.13
C VAL A 167 -25.22 3.40 0.14
N PRO A 168 -26.28 2.88 0.80
CA PRO A 168 -27.36 3.73 1.27
C PRO A 168 -26.88 4.67 2.38
N TRP A 169 -27.37 5.90 2.41
CA TRP A 169 -27.01 6.90 3.42
C TRP A 169 -28.24 7.60 4.04
N THR A 170 -28.09 8.13 5.25
CA THR A 170 -28.99 9.12 5.85
C THR A 170 -28.20 10.34 6.32
N ARG A 171 -27.99 10.52 7.63
CA ARG A 171 -27.00 11.45 8.17
C ARG A 171 -25.59 10.85 8.09
N GLY A 172 -25.49 9.52 8.00
CA GLY A 172 -24.26 8.75 7.83
C GLY A 172 -24.54 7.42 7.14
N VAL A 173 -23.57 6.51 7.17
CA VAL A 173 -23.68 5.13 6.65
C VAL A 173 -23.49 4.13 7.79
N ASN A 174 -24.20 3.00 7.79
CA ASN A 174 -24.09 1.95 8.79
C ASN A 174 -23.11 0.86 8.32
N LEU A 175 -21.99 0.73 9.04
CA LEU A 175 -20.88 -0.20 8.74
C LEU A 175 -20.93 -1.51 9.54
N LYS A 176 -22.12 -2.05 9.85
CA LYS A 176 -22.29 -3.30 10.62
C LYS A 176 -21.38 -4.43 10.11
N GLY A 177 -20.50 -4.95 10.96
CA GLY A 177 -19.47 -5.97 10.63
C GLY A 177 -18.17 -5.45 9.98
N TYR A 178 -18.05 -4.15 9.67
CA TYR A 178 -16.91 -3.55 8.97
C TYR A 178 -16.24 -2.37 9.69
N TYR A 179 -16.95 -1.65 10.57
CA TYR A 179 -16.45 -0.47 11.32
C TYR A 179 -15.00 -0.61 11.82
N TYR A 180 -14.74 -1.63 12.64
CA TYR A 180 -13.42 -1.86 13.25
C TYR A 180 -12.33 -2.30 12.27
N LYS A 181 -12.71 -2.82 11.09
CA LYS A 181 -11.79 -3.18 10.00
C LYS A 181 -11.36 -1.96 9.18
N VAL A 182 -12.24 -0.95 9.06
CA VAL A 182 -11.90 0.31 8.37
C VAL A 182 -11.01 1.19 9.24
N THR A 183 -11.30 1.31 10.55
CA THR A 183 -10.56 2.20 11.48
C THR A 183 -9.10 1.83 11.74
N LYS A 184 -8.59 0.70 11.21
CA LYS A 184 -7.23 0.19 11.49
C LYS A 184 -6.58 -0.54 10.30
N PRO A 185 -5.80 0.14 9.44
CA PRO A 185 -4.93 -0.53 8.48
C PRO A 185 -3.43 -0.36 8.75
N ALA A 186 -2.68 -1.26 8.12
CA ALA A 186 -1.26 -1.48 8.29
C ALA A 186 -0.36 -0.27 7.94
N ALA A 187 0.47 0.15 8.90
CA ALA A 187 1.71 0.86 8.59
C ALA A 187 2.74 -0.13 8.01
N GLN A 188 2.99 -0.08 6.69
CA GLN A 188 4.05 -0.85 6.05
C GLN A 188 4.90 -0.01 5.07
N ASN A 189 6.21 -0.29 5.13
CA ASN A 189 7.24 -0.04 4.11
C ASN A 189 7.64 1.42 3.79
N ALA A 190 8.63 1.90 4.55
CA ALA A 190 9.63 2.84 4.05
C ALA A 190 11.03 2.55 4.64
N ARG A 191 11.92 1.90 3.86
CA ARG A 191 13.36 1.81 4.14
C ARG A 191 14.17 1.86 2.84
N ARG A 192 14.92 2.94 2.61
CA ARG A 192 16.09 2.99 1.72
C ARG A 192 17.33 3.25 2.59
N PRO A 193 18.48 2.62 2.34
CA PRO A 193 19.72 2.92 3.04
C PRO A 193 20.50 4.08 2.39
N GLN A 194 21.22 4.85 3.21
CA GLN A 194 22.35 5.69 2.81
C GLN A 194 23.56 5.37 3.72
N ALA A 195 24.75 5.89 3.40
CA ALA A 195 26.03 5.31 3.85
C ALA A 195 27.13 6.34 4.18
N ARG A 196 28.15 5.87 4.91
CA ARG A 196 29.42 6.56 5.27
C ARG A 196 29.22 7.80 6.19
N GLU A 197 30.18 8.33 6.96
CA GLU A 197 31.66 8.37 6.97
C GLU A 197 32.17 8.28 8.44
N ARG A 198 33.44 8.52 8.86
CA ARG A 198 34.84 8.25 8.42
C ARG A 198 35.74 8.85 9.55
N ASN A 199 37.07 8.87 9.39
CA ASN A 199 38.08 9.62 10.17
C ASN A 199 38.35 9.17 11.63
N THR A 200 39.46 9.57 12.28
CA THR A 200 40.90 9.29 12.06
C THR A 200 41.76 9.92 13.19
N SER A 201 43.07 9.63 13.23
CA SER A 201 44.15 10.37 13.97
C SER A 201 44.27 10.13 15.49
N GLN A 202 45.43 10.30 16.18
CA GLN A 202 46.84 9.97 15.89
C GLN A 202 47.74 10.18 17.15
N ALA A 203 49.07 9.96 17.04
CA ALA A 203 50.18 10.41 17.93
C ALA A 203 50.43 9.62 19.25
N LYS A 204 51.65 9.53 19.84
CA LYS A 204 53.06 9.84 19.40
C LYS A 204 54.10 9.03 20.26
N ASN A 205 55.41 9.18 20.00
CA ASN A 205 56.55 8.41 20.59
C ASN A 205 56.94 8.88 22.03
N VAL A 206 58.01 8.45 22.76
CA VAL A 206 59.48 8.41 22.48
C VAL A 206 60.26 7.33 23.35
N PRO A 207 61.64 7.19 23.49
CA PRO A 207 62.30 5.92 23.09
C PRO A 207 63.49 5.35 23.96
N GLN A 208 64.21 4.35 23.39
CA GLN A 208 65.60 3.86 23.65
C GLN A 208 65.84 2.97 24.91
N ALA A 209 66.75 1.98 24.94
CA ALA A 209 67.86 1.53 24.03
C ALA A 209 67.98 -0.04 24.05
N LYS A 210 68.99 -0.82 23.58
CA LYS A 210 70.30 -0.66 22.87
C LYS A 210 70.74 -2.04 22.23
N ASN A 211 71.87 -2.06 21.50
CA ASN A 211 72.80 -3.15 21.03
C ASN A 211 72.51 -4.68 21.26
N ALA A 212 72.92 -5.67 20.43
CA ALA A 212 73.46 -5.81 19.04
C ALA A 212 73.74 -7.35 18.76
N PRO A 213 74.08 -7.87 17.56
CA PRO A 213 74.09 -7.34 16.19
C PRO A 213 73.06 -8.08 15.25
N GLN A 214 73.30 -8.18 13.93
CA GLN A 214 72.24 -8.39 12.91
C GLN A 214 72.29 -9.71 12.11
N ALA A 215 71.10 -10.28 11.86
CA ALA A 215 70.70 -10.98 10.63
C ALA A 215 69.24 -10.58 10.28
N ARG A 216 68.81 -10.69 9.02
CA ARG A 216 67.59 -10.01 8.51
C ARG A 216 66.31 -10.86 8.53
N ASN A 217 65.16 -10.15 8.55
CA ASN A 217 63.82 -10.57 8.11
C ASN A 217 62.96 -11.49 9.01
N VAL A 218 62.58 -11.03 10.21
CA VAL A 218 61.21 -11.25 10.74
C VAL A 218 60.78 -9.98 11.52
N PRO A 219 59.53 -9.49 11.44
CA PRO A 219 59.02 -8.52 12.41
C PRO A 219 58.96 -9.16 13.81
N GLN A 220 59.63 -8.59 14.80
CA GLN A 220 59.53 -9.08 16.18
C GLN A 220 58.11 -8.88 16.71
N ALA A 221 57.47 -9.99 17.08
CA ALA A 221 56.20 -10.02 17.77
C ALA A 221 56.29 -9.28 19.12
N ARG A 222 55.56 -8.17 19.26
CA ARG A 222 55.47 -7.34 20.46
C ARG A 222 54.50 -7.94 21.49
N ASN A 223 54.66 -9.23 21.79
CA ASN A 223 53.82 -9.90 22.78
C ASN A 223 54.38 -9.67 24.19
N SER A 224 53.49 -9.46 25.16
CA SER A 224 53.79 -9.24 26.58
C SER A 224 53.10 -10.33 27.41
N GLY A 225 53.88 -11.30 27.88
CA GLY A 225 53.41 -12.53 28.52
C GLY A 225 53.72 -13.79 27.69
N ASP A 226 53.48 -14.96 28.27
CA ASP A 226 54.03 -16.22 27.78
C ASP A 226 53.21 -16.87 26.67
N ARG A 227 53.89 -17.67 25.83
CA ARG A 227 53.30 -18.59 24.83
C ARG A 227 52.37 -17.93 23.79
N ASN A 228 52.40 -16.60 23.66
CA ASN A 228 51.68 -15.86 22.63
C ASN A 228 52.23 -16.08 21.21
N HIS A 229 51.34 -16.16 20.22
CA HIS A 229 51.65 -16.36 18.79
C HIS A 229 50.93 -15.32 17.92
N GLY A 230 51.65 -14.65 17.02
CA GLY A 230 51.19 -13.42 16.36
C GLY A 230 51.82 -12.17 17.03
N ASP A 231 51.21 -10.99 16.95
CA ASP A 231 51.87 -9.71 17.31
C ASP A 231 50.97 -8.71 18.09
N ASN A 232 51.59 -7.92 18.98
CA ASN A 232 51.00 -6.97 19.93
C ASN A 232 49.99 -7.57 20.94
N ASN A 233 50.14 -8.83 21.36
CA ASN A 233 49.26 -9.43 22.38
C ASN A 233 49.75 -9.13 23.81
N SER A 234 48.82 -9.03 24.75
CA SER A 234 49.03 -8.77 26.19
C SER A 234 48.32 -9.87 26.98
N GLY A 235 48.98 -10.45 28.00
CA GLY A 235 48.52 -11.68 28.66
C GLY A 235 49.19 -12.93 28.07
N ASN A 236 48.65 -14.11 28.32
CA ASN A 236 49.31 -15.39 27.99
C ASN A 236 48.50 -16.24 26.99
N ASP A 237 49.16 -17.15 26.26
CA ASP A 237 48.51 -18.15 25.38
C ASP A 237 47.62 -17.57 24.25
N ASN A 238 47.79 -16.30 23.86
CA ASN A 238 47.00 -15.69 22.79
C ASN A 238 47.49 -16.08 21.40
N HIS A 239 46.57 -16.30 20.46
CA HIS A 239 46.86 -16.58 19.05
C HIS A 239 46.20 -15.54 18.14
N GLY A 240 46.97 -14.59 17.61
CA GLY A 240 46.54 -13.58 16.64
C GLY A 240 47.15 -12.21 16.92
N TYR A 241 46.37 -11.14 16.72
CA TYR A 241 46.85 -9.76 16.81
C TYR A 241 46.07 -8.90 17.80
N ARG A 242 46.79 -8.17 18.67
CA ARG A 242 46.20 -7.18 19.62
C ARG A 242 45.16 -7.74 20.60
N ASN A 243 45.34 -8.95 21.11
CA ASN A 243 44.51 -9.43 22.22
C ASN A 243 45.06 -8.92 23.56
N ASP A 244 44.19 -8.72 24.56
CA ASP A 244 44.54 -8.24 25.90
C ASP A 244 43.80 -9.06 26.97
N GLY A 245 44.52 -9.91 27.71
CA GLY A 245 44.00 -10.99 28.55
C GLY A 245 44.50 -12.36 28.08
N ASP A 246 44.10 -13.44 28.75
CA ASP A 246 44.64 -14.79 28.48
C ASP A 246 43.83 -15.60 27.44
N ARG A 247 44.52 -16.48 26.71
CA ARG A 247 43.94 -17.59 25.91
C ARG A 247 43.00 -17.19 24.78
N ASN A 248 43.10 -15.96 24.26
CA ASN A 248 42.28 -15.50 23.13
C ASN A 248 42.79 -16.04 21.78
N ARG A 249 41.88 -16.36 20.85
CA ARG A 249 42.20 -16.81 19.48
C ARG A 249 41.48 -15.96 18.45
N GLY A 250 42.23 -15.14 17.73
CA GLY A 250 41.76 -14.15 16.75
C GLY A 250 42.33 -12.77 17.09
N ASN A 251 41.62 -11.68 16.78
CA ASN A 251 42.22 -10.34 16.82
C ASN A 251 41.39 -9.29 17.57
N ASN A 252 42.07 -8.38 18.27
CA ASN A 252 41.48 -7.25 19.01
C ASN A 252 40.44 -7.68 20.07
N ASN A 253 40.66 -8.80 20.76
CA ASN A 253 39.82 -9.20 21.90
C ASN A 253 40.37 -8.64 23.21
N SER A 254 39.51 -8.31 24.17
CA SER A 254 39.88 -7.88 25.53
C SER A 254 39.09 -8.69 26.57
N GLY A 255 39.76 -9.21 27.59
CA GLY A 255 39.26 -10.28 28.45
C GLY A 255 39.81 -11.65 28.02
N ASN A 256 39.29 -12.75 28.60
CA ASN A 256 39.93 -14.06 28.53
C ASN A 256 39.15 -15.09 27.70
N ASP A 257 39.82 -16.13 27.20
CA ASP A 257 39.22 -17.31 26.54
C ASP A 257 38.33 -16.98 25.30
N ASN A 258 38.47 -15.83 24.64
CA ASN A 258 37.64 -15.47 23.49
C ASN A 258 38.12 -16.13 22.18
N VAL A 259 37.19 -16.50 21.29
CA VAL A 259 37.47 -17.09 19.98
C VAL A 259 36.75 -16.31 18.87
N GLY A 260 37.52 -15.57 18.08
CA GLY A 260 37.06 -14.67 17.02
C GLY A 260 37.67 -13.27 17.16
N ASN A 261 36.97 -12.22 16.73
CA ASN A 261 37.56 -10.86 16.66
C ASN A 261 36.69 -9.80 17.34
N TYR A 262 37.32 -8.77 17.91
CA TYR A 262 36.67 -7.60 18.50
C TYR A 262 35.69 -7.93 19.65
N ASN A 263 35.95 -8.97 20.43
CA ASN A 263 35.15 -9.28 21.63
C ASN A 263 35.68 -8.54 22.87
N SER A 264 34.79 -8.17 23.79
CA SER A 264 35.13 -7.54 25.08
C SER A 264 34.41 -8.28 26.20
N GLY A 265 35.14 -8.73 27.23
CA GLY A 265 34.68 -9.68 28.23
C GLY A 265 35.20 -11.11 27.98
N ASP A 266 34.77 -12.08 28.77
CA ASP A 266 35.33 -13.44 28.77
C ASP A 266 34.51 -14.46 27.95
N ARG A 267 35.19 -15.46 27.37
CA ARG A 267 34.61 -16.70 26.81
C ARG A 267 33.62 -16.50 25.66
N ASN A 268 33.74 -15.42 24.89
CA ASN A 268 32.90 -15.22 23.71
C ASN A 268 33.40 -16.03 22.51
N ARG A 269 32.48 -16.59 21.71
CA ARG A 269 32.78 -17.33 20.48
C ARG A 269 32.04 -16.73 19.28
N GLY A 270 32.77 -15.95 18.48
CA GLY A 270 32.28 -15.20 17.34
C GLY A 270 32.91 -13.80 17.33
N ASN A 271 32.24 -12.80 16.75
CA ASN A 271 32.83 -11.48 16.54
C ASN A 271 31.98 -10.34 17.10
N TYR A 272 32.63 -9.27 17.58
CA TYR A 272 31.99 -8.04 18.06
C TYR A 272 31.05 -8.23 19.27
N ASN A 273 31.27 -9.23 20.13
CA ASN A 273 30.46 -9.40 21.35
C ASN A 273 30.99 -8.54 22.50
N SER A 274 30.10 -8.05 23.37
CA SER A 274 30.43 -7.31 24.59
C SER A 274 29.74 -7.94 25.79
N GLY A 275 30.48 -8.21 26.86
CA GLY A 275 30.06 -9.05 27.99
C GLY A 275 30.50 -10.51 27.84
N ASN A 276 30.03 -11.39 28.72
CA ASN A 276 30.66 -12.69 28.95
C ASN A 276 29.86 -13.88 28.39
N GLY A 277 30.54 -14.81 27.74
CA GLY A 277 30.02 -16.15 27.37
C GLY A 277 29.04 -16.17 26.19
N ASN A 278 29.10 -15.20 25.28
CA ASN A 278 28.20 -15.16 24.12
C ASN A 278 28.70 -16.06 22.97
N ILE A 279 27.79 -16.71 22.24
CA ILE A 279 28.09 -17.54 21.07
C ILE A 279 27.34 -16.96 19.86
N GLY A 280 28.06 -16.57 18.81
CA GLY A 280 27.55 -15.80 17.68
C GLY A 280 28.16 -14.40 17.63
N ASN A 281 27.54 -13.45 16.94
CA ASN A 281 28.15 -12.16 16.63
C ASN A 281 27.32 -10.96 17.10
N ARG A 282 27.98 -9.86 17.46
CA ARG A 282 27.37 -8.57 17.81
C ARG A 282 26.38 -8.63 18.99
N ASN A 283 26.56 -9.57 19.91
CA ASN A 283 25.75 -9.62 21.14
C ASN A 283 26.27 -8.62 22.17
N SER A 284 25.38 -8.05 22.98
CA SER A 284 25.72 -7.20 24.12
C SER A 284 25.06 -7.76 25.38
N GLY A 285 25.83 -7.92 26.45
CA GLY A 285 25.44 -8.62 27.68
C GLY A 285 26.01 -10.05 27.74
N ASN A 286 25.37 -10.95 28.50
CA ASN A 286 26.01 -12.21 28.91
C ASN A 286 25.21 -13.46 28.51
N GLY A 287 25.92 -14.48 28.01
CA GLY A 287 25.38 -15.82 27.76
C GLY A 287 24.37 -15.92 26.63
N ASN A 288 24.39 -15.01 25.65
CA ASN A 288 23.50 -15.08 24.49
C ASN A 288 24.01 -16.11 23.46
N VAL A 289 23.09 -16.75 22.73
CA VAL A 289 23.40 -17.74 21.68
C VAL A 289 22.64 -17.39 20.41
N GLY A 290 23.34 -16.88 19.41
CA GLY A 290 22.83 -16.32 18.16
C GLY A 290 23.46 -14.96 17.86
N ASP A 291 22.90 -14.22 16.91
CA ASP A 291 23.44 -12.92 16.49
C ASP A 291 22.61 -11.72 16.99
N ARG A 292 23.28 -10.60 17.30
CA ARG A 292 22.69 -9.27 17.56
C ARG A 292 21.71 -9.20 18.75
N ASN A 293 21.86 -10.05 19.76
CA ASN A 293 21.04 -9.95 20.97
C ASN A 293 21.57 -8.84 21.90
N SER A 294 20.66 -8.15 22.60
CA SER A 294 21.01 -7.15 23.62
C SER A 294 20.35 -7.49 24.95
N GLY A 295 21.15 -7.72 25.99
CA GLY A 295 20.74 -8.24 27.29
C GLY A 295 21.35 -9.62 27.56
N HIS A 296 20.68 -10.47 28.34
CA HIS A 296 21.29 -11.69 28.88
C HIS A 296 20.50 -12.97 28.57
N ARG A 297 21.22 -14.06 28.28
CA ARG A 297 20.70 -15.43 28.12
C ARG A 297 19.62 -15.59 27.04
N ASN A 298 19.67 -14.79 25.97
CA ASN A 298 18.79 -14.97 24.82
C ASN A 298 19.29 -16.10 23.90
N LYS A 299 18.38 -16.84 23.26
CA LYS A 299 18.71 -17.91 22.29
C LYS A 299 17.94 -17.71 20.98
N GLY A 300 18.66 -17.35 19.92
CA GLY A 300 18.13 -16.88 18.63
C GLY A 300 18.72 -15.51 18.29
N ASN A 301 18.12 -14.81 17.32
CA ASN A 301 18.71 -13.61 16.73
C ASN A 301 17.88 -12.33 16.94
N ASP A 302 18.57 -11.20 16.99
CA ASP A 302 17.99 -9.84 17.02
C ASP A 302 17.00 -9.60 18.19
N ASN A 303 17.17 -10.27 19.34
CA ASN A 303 16.33 -10.07 20.53
C ASN A 303 16.86 -8.93 21.43
N LYS A 304 15.97 -8.21 22.10
CA LYS A 304 16.30 -7.28 23.19
C LYS A 304 15.69 -7.75 24.51
N GLY A 305 16.38 -7.48 25.60
CA GLY A 305 16.02 -7.90 26.95
C GLY A 305 16.61 -9.26 27.31
N ASN A 306 15.94 -10.03 28.17
CA ASN A 306 16.57 -11.16 28.87
C ASN A 306 15.78 -12.47 28.74
N GLY A 307 16.48 -13.56 28.45
CA GLY A 307 15.93 -14.92 28.49
C GLY A 307 14.93 -15.25 27.37
N ASN A 308 14.95 -14.53 26.25
CA ASN A 308 14.08 -14.83 25.11
C ASN A 308 14.59 -16.04 24.32
N VAL A 309 13.68 -16.83 23.73
CA VAL A 309 13.99 -18.01 22.91
C VAL A 309 13.23 -17.92 21.58
N GLY A 310 13.97 -17.73 20.48
CA GLY A 310 13.45 -17.37 19.17
C GLY A 310 14.04 -16.03 18.69
N ASN A 311 13.45 -15.41 17.67
CA ASN A 311 14.04 -14.26 16.98
C ASN A 311 13.18 -12.98 17.08
N ASN A 312 13.82 -11.81 17.07
CA ASN A 312 13.18 -10.49 17.04
C ASN A 312 12.20 -10.20 18.21
N ASN A 313 12.42 -10.77 19.40
CA ASN A 313 11.59 -10.45 20.57
C ASN A 313 12.13 -9.19 21.29
N ASP A 314 11.23 -8.35 21.81
CA ASP A 314 11.57 -7.11 22.53
C ASP A 314 10.95 -7.13 23.94
N GLY A 315 11.78 -7.45 24.94
CA GLY A 315 11.37 -7.62 26.35
C GLY A 315 11.95 -8.90 26.98
N HIS A 316 11.24 -9.54 27.91
CA HIS A 316 11.82 -10.61 28.73
C HIS A 316 11.05 -11.93 28.68
N ARG A 317 11.79 -13.06 28.63
CA ARG A 317 11.29 -14.44 28.75
C ARG A 317 10.26 -14.85 27.69
N ASN A 318 10.26 -14.22 26.51
CA ASN A 318 9.37 -14.61 25.41
C ASN A 318 9.87 -15.89 24.70
N LYS A 319 8.95 -16.76 24.25
CA LYS A 319 9.26 -18.00 23.53
C LYS A 319 8.54 -18.05 22.19
N GLY A 320 9.28 -17.98 21.09
CA GLY A 320 8.79 -17.82 19.72
C GLY A 320 9.34 -16.54 19.09
N ASN A 321 8.72 -16.04 18.02
CA ASN A 321 9.30 -14.95 17.22
C ASN A 321 8.47 -13.66 17.22
N GLY A 322 9.15 -12.51 17.26
CA GLY A 322 8.54 -11.20 17.03
C GLY A 322 7.61 -10.69 18.13
N ASN A 323 7.69 -11.23 19.35
CA ASN A 323 6.84 -10.78 20.45
C ASN A 323 7.40 -9.51 21.10
N LYS A 324 6.51 -8.60 21.53
CA LYS A 324 6.87 -7.46 22.40
C LYS A 324 6.28 -7.64 23.79
N GLY A 325 6.97 -7.10 24.79
CA GLY A 325 6.61 -7.26 26.20
C GLY A 325 7.18 -8.54 26.79
N ASN A 326 6.45 -9.20 27.70
CA ASN A 326 7.07 -10.17 28.62
C ASN A 326 6.32 -11.50 28.72
N ALA A 327 7.07 -12.60 28.79
CA ALA A 327 6.57 -13.97 29.04
C ALA A 327 5.54 -14.49 28.02
N ASN A 328 5.49 -13.94 26.81
CA ASN A 328 4.62 -14.44 25.75
C ASN A 328 5.15 -15.77 25.17
N THR A 329 4.26 -16.67 24.77
CA THR A 329 4.58 -17.97 24.14
C THR A 329 3.83 -18.12 22.82
N GLY A 330 4.56 -18.22 21.71
CA GLY A 330 4.06 -18.16 20.34
C GLY A 330 4.67 -16.96 19.59
N ASN A 331 4.00 -16.45 18.55
CA ASN A 331 4.60 -15.45 17.66
C ASN A 331 3.79 -14.15 17.58
N LYS A 332 4.49 -13.02 17.44
CA LYS A 332 3.92 -11.69 17.15
C LYS A 332 2.87 -11.20 18.17
N ASN A 333 2.96 -11.62 19.43
CA ASN A 333 2.11 -11.06 20.49
C ASN A 333 2.67 -9.70 20.96
N ASP A 334 1.80 -8.77 21.32
CA ASP A 334 2.17 -7.43 21.80
C ASP A 334 1.51 -7.18 23.17
N GLY A 335 2.28 -7.31 24.25
CA GLY A 335 1.82 -7.24 25.64
C GLY A 335 2.46 -8.33 26.53
N HIS A 336 1.73 -8.85 27.51
CA HIS A 336 2.31 -9.77 28.50
C HIS A 336 1.58 -11.11 28.60
N ARG A 337 2.35 -12.19 28.84
CA ARG A 337 1.88 -13.55 29.20
C ARG A 337 0.97 -14.26 28.19
N ASN A 338 0.80 -13.72 26.99
CA ASN A 338 -0.06 -14.32 25.96
C ASN A 338 0.45 -15.70 25.51
N LYS A 339 -0.47 -16.60 25.15
CA LYS A 339 -0.20 -17.96 24.67
C LYS A 339 -0.91 -18.19 23.34
N GLY A 340 -0.15 -18.33 22.25
CA GLY A 340 -0.63 -18.40 20.87
C GLY A 340 -0.05 -17.26 20.03
N ASN A 341 -0.72 -16.84 18.95
CA ASN A 341 -0.13 -15.94 17.96
C ASN A 341 -0.94 -14.66 17.74
N HIS A 342 -0.26 -13.54 17.47
CA HIS A 342 -0.87 -12.25 17.10
C HIS A 342 -1.87 -11.67 18.11
N ASN A 343 -1.76 -12.01 19.41
CA ASN A 343 -2.59 -11.39 20.44
C ASN A 343 -2.06 -10.00 20.82
N SER A 344 -2.95 -9.07 21.15
CA SER A 344 -2.62 -7.71 21.63
C SER A 344 -3.30 -7.44 22.96
N GLY A 345 -2.51 -7.09 23.99
CA GLY A 345 -2.95 -7.01 25.39
C GLY A 345 -2.34 -8.13 26.24
N ASN A 346 -2.98 -8.50 27.35
CA ASN A 346 -2.37 -9.34 28.39
C ASN A 346 -3.12 -10.66 28.64
N ASP A 347 -2.37 -11.70 29.04
CA ASP A 347 -2.88 -12.98 29.56
C ASP A 347 -3.85 -13.75 28.63
N ASN A 348 -3.88 -13.45 27.31
CA ASN A 348 -4.74 -14.15 26.34
C ASN A 348 -4.21 -15.57 26.01
N LYS A 349 -5.11 -16.51 25.69
CA LYS A 349 -4.82 -17.91 25.33
C LYS A 349 -5.56 -18.32 24.05
N GLY A 350 -4.91 -18.11 22.91
CA GLY A 350 -5.41 -18.42 21.57
C GLY A 350 -4.71 -17.53 20.53
N ASN A 351 -5.34 -17.29 19.38
CA ASN A 351 -4.78 -16.47 18.31
C ASN A 351 -5.62 -15.21 18.03
N TYR A 352 -4.97 -14.12 17.61
CA TYR A 352 -5.61 -12.87 17.17
C TYR A 352 -6.52 -12.16 18.19
N ASN A 353 -6.44 -12.48 19.48
CA ASN A 353 -7.24 -11.81 20.51
C ASN A 353 -6.75 -10.39 20.78
N HIS A 354 -7.68 -9.46 21.02
CA HIS A 354 -7.37 -8.05 21.31
C HIS A 354 -8.06 -7.61 22.60
N GLY A 355 -7.27 -7.26 23.62
CA GLY A 355 -7.69 -6.99 24.99
C GLY A 355 -7.05 -7.98 25.97
N ASN A 356 -7.66 -8.22 27.12
CA ASN A 356 -7.03 -8.93 28.25
C ASN A 356 -7.79 -10.20 28.66
N GLY A 357 -7.06 -11.29 28.92
CA GLY A 357 -7.59 -12.50 29.56
C GLY A 357 -8.52 -13.37 28.71
N ASN A 358 -8.53 -13.21 27.38
CA ASN A 358 -9.40 -13.98 26.49
C ASN A 358 -8.89 -15.41 26.27
N VAL A 359 -9.78 -16.36 25.99
CA VAL A 359 -9.45 -17.77 25.70
C VAL A 359 -10.20 -18.26 24.45
N GLY A 360 -9.47 -18.84 23.51
CA GLY A 360 -9.93 -19.10 22.14
C GLY A 360 -9.42 -18.02 21.18
N ASP A 361 -9.90 -18.02 19.93
CA ASP A 361 -9.31 -17.23 18.84
C ASP A 361 -10.21 -16.07 18.37
N TYR A 362 -9.63 -14.96 17.93
CA TYR A 362 -10.30 -13.77 17.36
C TYR A 362 -11.24 -12.99 18.29
N ASN A 363 -11.08 -13.08 19.62
CA ASN A 363 -11.86 -12.29 20.57
C ASN A 363 -11.44 -10.80 20.55
N MET A 364 -12.40 -9.90 20.79
CA MET A 364 -12.21 -8.44 20.84
C MET A 364 -12.89 -7.90 22.10
N GLY A 365 -12.12 -7.55 23.13
CA GLY A 365 -12.60 -7.21 24.47
C GLY A 365 -11.79 -7.93 25.55
N ASN A 366 -12.35 -8.06 26.75
CA ASN A 366 -11.67 -8.69 27.88
C ASN A 366 -12.46 -9.90 28.40
N TYR A 367 -11.76 -10.93 28.87
CA TYR A 367 -12.29 -12.11 29.55
C TYR A 367 -13.32 -12.94 28.74
N HIS A 368 -13.24 -12.92 27.41
CA HIS A 368 -14.06 -13.78 26.56
C HIS A 368 -13.57 -15.23 26.55
N HIS A 369 -14.49 -16.18 26.45
CA HIS A 369 -14.20 -17.61 26.31
C HIS A 369 -14.94 -18.16 25.08
N GLY A 370 -14.23 -18.32 23.95
CA GLY A 370 -14.80 -18.78 22.68
C GLY A 370 -13.94 -18.42 21.47
N ASN A 371 -14.41 -18.81 20.27
CA ASN A 371 -13.81 -18.41 19.00
C ASN A 371 -14.72 -17.41 18.27
N GLY A 372 -14.13 -16.37 17.69
CA GLY A 372 -14.81 -15.20 17.14
C GLY A 372 -14.93 -14.05 18.15
N PRO A 373 -15.47 -12.90 17.74
CA PRO A 373 -15.76 -11.79 18.66
C PRO A 373 -16.91 -12.18 19.60
N GLY A 374 -16.57 -12.72 20.78
CA GLY A 374 -17.51 -13.12 21.83
C GLY A 374 -18.45 -11.96 22.20
N ALA A 375 -19.78 -12.10 22.20
CA ALA A 375 -20.60 -13.30 22.04
C ALA A 375 -20.35 -14.48 23.03
N GLY A 376 -20.29 -14.31 24.36
CA GLY A 376 -20.20 -13.08 25.16
C GLY A 376 -21.14 -12.91 26.36
N SER A 377 -22.07 -13.82 26.64
CA SER A 377 -22.98 -13.66 27.79
C SER A 377 -22.24 -13.73 29.12
N GLY A 378 -22.38 -12.68 29.93
CA GLY A 378 -22.84 -12.95 31.29
C GLY A 378 -24.29 -13.42 31.20
N SER A 379 -24.72 -14.53 31.80
CA SER A 379 -24.14 -15.24 32.95
C SER A 379 -23.89 -16.73 32.65
N GLY A 380 -22.89 -17.02 31.80
CA GLY A 380 -22.62 -18.38 31.31
C GLY A 380 -23.47 -18.71 30.07
N SER A 381 -22.94 -19.58 29.20
CA SER A 381 -23.62 -20.18 28.03
C SER A 381 -24.56 -19.26 27.25
N GLY A 382 -24.02 -18.24 26.55
CA GLY A 382 -24.78 -17.41 25.63
C GLY A 382 -23.93 -16.40 24.84
N THR A 383 -24.54 -15.78 23.83
CA THR A 383 -23.92 -14.70 23.04
C THR A 383 -24.11 -13.34 23.74
N PRO A 384 -23.85 -12.18 23.11
CA PRO A 384 -25.02 -11.45 22.65
C PRO A 384 -24.77 -10.86 21.26
N ASN A 385 -24.66 -9.54 21.17
CA ASN A 385 -24.90 -8.79 19.96
C ASN A 385 -23.75 -7.83 19.64
N GLU A 386 -23.52 -7.58 18.35
CA GLU A 386 -22.82 -6.38 17.91
C GLU A 386 -23.57 -5.11 18.41
N PRO A 387 -22.91 -3.95 18.56
CA PRO A 387 -23.62 -2.68 18.57
C PRO A 387 -24.25 -2.46 17.18
N GLU A 388 -25.50 -2.91 16.99
CA GLU A 388 -26.08 -3.20 15.67
C GLU A 388 -26.28 -1.99 14.74
N ASN A 389 -26.11 -0.76 15.24
CA ASN A 389 -26.41 0.50 14.56
C ASN A 389 -25.28 1.54 14.65
N THR A 390 -24.04 1.14 14.39
CA THR A 390 -22.91 2.10 14.31
C THR A 390 -22.97 2.94 13.02
N CYS A 391 -23.73 4.04 13.07
CA CYS A 391 -23.70 5.13 12.11
C CYS A 391 -22.32 5.78 12.06
N VAL A 392 -21.79 6.07 10.87
CA VAL A 392 -20.56 6.88 10.70
C VAL A 392 -20.74 8.03 9.72
N GLY A 393 -20.09 9.15 10.03
CA GLY A 393 -19.88 10.27 9.11
C GLY A 393 -18.40 10.44 8.74
N THR A 394 -18.14 11.21 7.69
CA THR A 394 -16.81 11.74 7.39
C THR A 394 -16.47 12.90 8.31
N ARG A 395 -15.18 13.21 8.41
CA ARG A 395 -14.70 14.39 9.12
C ARG A 395 -15.13 15.69 8.44
N ALA A 396 -15.18 16.77 9.21
CA ALA A 396 -15.56 18.10 8.74
C ALA A 396 -14.72 18.66 7.57
N ASP A 397 -13.55 18.08 7.25
CA ASP A 397 -12.68 18.48 6.14
C ASP A 397 -12.95 17.72 4.81
N GLY A 398 -13.79 16.68 4.82
CA GLY A 398 -14.30 16.00 3.62
C GLY A 398 -13.27 15.18 2.81
N LYS A 399 -12.14 14.78 3.40
CA LYS A 399 -11.01 14.15 2.66
C LYS A 399 -10.75 12.70 3.07
N LEU A 400 -10.59 11.81 2.08
CA LEU A 400 -9.88 10.54 2.27
C LEU A 400 -8.40 10.86 2.56
N ARG A 401 -7.89 10.39 3.71
CA ARG A 401 -6.45 10.39 4.02
C ARG A 401 -5.85 9.04 3.67
N ALA A 402 -4.59 9.04 3.20
CA ALA A 402 -3.85 7.81 2.87
C ALA A 402 -3.50 6.93 4.09
N ASP A 403 -3.75 7.42 5.31
CA ASP A 403 -3.53 6.73 6.58
C ASP A 403 -4.80 6.03 7.14
N ASN A 404 -5.96 6.23 6.51
CA ASN A 404 -7.27 5.69 6.92
C ASN A 404 -7.73 6.06 8.35
N THR A 405 -7.19 7.12 8.95
CA THR A 405 -7.52 7.59 10.32
C THR A 405 -8.87 8.34 10.40
N THR A 406 -9.79 8.07 9.47
CA THR A 406 -10.91 8.96 9.11
C THR A 406 -12.28 8.38 9.44
N ILE A 407 -12.57 8.23 10.73
CA ILE A 407 -13.93 8.13 11.26
C ILE A 407 -14.10 9.18 12.36
N GLU A 408 -15.08 10.06 12.20
CA GLU A 408 -15.60 10.91 13.28
C GLU A 408 -16.70 10.16 14.05
N HIS A 409 -16.98 10.58 15.29
CA HIS A 409 -17.65 9.80 16.33
C HIS A 409 -18.96 9.09 15.89
N PRO A 410 -19.28 7.92 16.46
CA PRO A 410 -20.55 7.25 16.19
C PRO A 410 -21.72 8.19 16.47
N LEU A 411 -22.60 8.38 15.49
CA LEU A 411 -23.78 9.22 15.66
C LEU A 411 -24.75 8.49 16.59
N GLU A 412 -24.97 9.04 17.78
CA GLU A 412 -25.94 8.48 18.72
C GLU A 412 -27.36 8.62 18.14
N ASN A 413 -28.02 7.46 18.03
CA ASN A 413 -29.35 7.19 17.43
C ASN A 413 -29.38 6.86 15.92
N LYS A 414 -29.74 5.59 15.66
CA LYS A 414 -30.45 5.01 14.50
C LYS A 414 -29.96 5.38 13.08
N CYS A 415 -29.31 4.40 12.44
CA CYS A 415 -29.24 4.26 10.98
C CYS A 415 -29.54 2.81 10.54
N PRO A 416 -30.73 2.24 10.84
CA PRO A 416 -31.02 0.83 10.57
C PRO A 416 -31.15 0.51 9.07
N SER A 417 -31.64 1.45 8.26
CA SER A 417 -31.85 1.26 6.82
C SER A 417 -30.59 1.49 5.98
N ALA A 418 -29.68 2.37 6.41
CA ALA A 418 -28.46 2.77 5.71
C ALA A 418 -27.30 1.74 5.79
N LYS A 419 -27.61 0.44 5.71
CA LYS A 419 -26.62 -0.64 5.80
C LYS A 419 -25.79 -0.76 4.52
N LEU A 420 -24.48 -0.56 4.64
CA LEU A 420 -23.53 -0.81 3.56
C LEU A 420 -23.49 -2.31 3.19
N ILE A 421 -23.52 -2.59 1.89
CA ILE A 421 -23.33 -3.92 1.31
C ILE A 421 -22.17 -3.82 0.31
N PRO A 422 -21.06 -4.55 0.52
CA PRO A 422 -19.88 -4.40 -0.32
C PRO A 422 -20.03 -5.05 -1.69
N LEU A 423 -19.01 -4.83 -2.54
CA LEU A 423 -18.91 -5.35 -3.90
C LEU A 423 -19.18 -6.86 -3.95
N THR A 424 -20.37 -7.19 -4.44
CA THR A 424 -20.93 -8.54 -4.59
C THR A 424 -20.97 -8.89 -6.07
N ASN A 425 -20.50 -10.09 -6.43
CA ASN A 425 -20.40 -10.55 -7.82
C ASN A 425 -21.78 -10.83 -8.44
N LEU A 426 -22.12 -10.11 -9.50
CA LEU A 426 -23.41 -10.26 -10.19
C LEU A 426 -23.50 -11.49 -11.11
N LEU A 427 -22.40 -12.19 -11.39
CA LEU A 427 -22.43 -13.41 -12.22
C LEU A 427 -22.72 -14.68 -11.40
N GLU A 428 -22.36 -14.68 -10.11
CA GLU A 428 -22.88 -15.63 -9.13
C GLU A 428 -24.40 -15.44 -8.91
N VAL A 429 -24.93 -14.28 -9.30
CA VAL A 429 -26.36 -13.93 -9.28
C VAL A 429 -27.07 -14.20 -10.61
N LYS A 430 -26.45 -13.92 -11.78
CA LYS A 430 -27.07 -14.07 -13.11
C LYS A 430 -27.55 -15.51 -13.38
N ASN A 431 -26.81 -16.49 -12.89
CA ASN A 431 -27.15 -17.91 -13.01
C ASN A 431 -28.05 -18.42 -11.85
N ASN A 432 -28.46 -17.56 -10.93
CA ASN A 432 -29.22 -17.92 -9.72
C ASN A 432 -30.30 -16.87 -9.40
N LYS A 433 -31.54 -17.12 -9.85
CA LYS A 433 -32.70 -16.25 -9.64
C LYS A 433 -32.94 -15.88 -8.16
N THR A 434 -32.48 -16.68 -7.20
CA THR A 434 -32.54 -16.39 -5.76
C THR A 434 -31.60 -15.24 -5.37
N GLY A 435 -30.44 -15.13 -6.02
CA GLY A 435 -29.49 -14.04 -5.81
C GLY A 435 -30.02 -12.70 -6.30
N GLN A 436 -30.70 -12.66 -7.45
CA GLN A 436 -31.27 -11.45 -8.01
C GLN A 436 -32.40 -10.94 -7.11
N LYS A 437 -33.35 -11.82 -6.77
CA LYS A 437 -34.42 -11.55 -5.80
C LYS A 437 -33.92 -11.08 -4.44
N ARG A 438 -32.72 -11.49 -4.02
CA ARG A 438 -32.10 -11.01 -2.77
C ARG A 438 -31.67 -9.54 -2.87
N LEU A 439 -31.08 -9.12 -4.00
CA LEU A 439 -30.71 -7.71 -4.22
C LEU A 439 -31.95 -6.82 -4.39
N GLU A 440 -32.97 -7.32 -5.09
CA GLU A 440 -34.28 -6.66 -5.23
C GLU A 440 -35.00 -6.54 -3.87
N ALA A 441 -35.02 -7.60 -3.05
CA ALA A 441 -35.60 -7.57 -1.71
C ALA A 441 -34.85 -6.61 -0.78
N ILE A 442 -33.51 -6.50 -0.91
CA ILE A 442 -32.71 -5.51 -0.20
C ILE A 442 -33.14 -4.09 -0.59
N ALA A 443 -33.20 -3.77 -1.88
CA ALA A 443 -33.65 -2.46 -2.34
C ALA A 443 -35.07 -2.15 -1.82
N ASN A 444 -36.00 -3.09 -1.97
CA ASN A 444 -37.39 -2.95 -1.52
C ASN A 444 -37.54 -2.82 0.01
N SER A 445 -36.56 -3.24 0.81
CA SER A 445 -36.57 -3.12 2.27
C SER A 445 -36.20 -1.73 2.79
N TRP A 446 -35.61 -0.85 1.97
CA TRP A 446 -35.07 0.43 2.42
C TRP A 446 -36.14 1.42 2.90
N THR A 447 -36.14 1.74 4.19
CA THR A 447 -36.96 2.80 4.80
C THR A 447 -36.19 4.11 4.97
N THR A 448 -36.91 5.23 5.02
CA THR A 448 -36.34 6.57 5.17
C THR A 448 -36.26 7.01 6.63
N ASP A 449 -35.14 7.61 7.04
CA ASP A 449 -34.92 8.10 8.41
C ASP A 449 -33.89 9.25 8.45
N GLY A 450 -33.92 10.09 9.49
CA GLY A 450 -32.92 11.11 9.77
C GLY A 450 -32.80 12.26 8.76
N GLY A 451 -31.74 13.06 8.91
CA GLY A 451 -31.37 14.15 7.99
C GLY A 451 -30.46 13.69 6.85
N THR A 452 -30.14 14.57 5.92
CA THR A 452 -29.47 14.28 4.65
C THR A 452 -28.00 14.72 4.66
N GLY A 453 -27.09 13.79 4.36
CA GLY A 453 -25.66 14.03 4.22
C GLY A 453 -25.03 13.27 3.05
N SER A 454 -25.28 13.72 1.81
CA SER A 454 -24.88 13.02 0.58
C SER A 454 -23.36 12.86 0.42
N HIS A 455 -22.59 13.75 1.04
CA HIS A 455 -21.12 13.65 1.16
C HIS A 455 -20.67 12.32 1.79
N ASN A 456 -21.41 11.80 2.77
CA ASN A 456 -21.12 10.49 3.39
C ASN A 456 -21.39 9.35 2.41
N GLY A 457 -22.50 9.39 1.68
CA GLY A 457 -22.81 8.42 0.62
C GLY A 457 -21.73 8.38 -0.45
N MET A 458 -21.31 9.54 -0.96
CA MET A 458 -20.25 9.68 -1.97
C MET A 458 -18.90 9.17 -1.46
N TYR A 459 -18.51 9.53 -0.23
CA TYR A 459 -17.25 9.05 0.38
C TYR A 459 -17.22 7.53 0.53
N TRP A 460 -18.28 6.91 1.05
CA TRP A 460 -18.33 5.46 1.24
C TRP A 460 -18.50 4.70 -0.09
N ALA A 461 -19.13 5.30 -1.09
CA ALA A 461 -19.14 4.77 -2.46
C ALA A 461 -17.72 4.74 -3.05
N ALA A 462 -16.97 5.84 -2.96
CA ALA A 462 -15.56 5.86 -3.36
C ALA A 462 -14.69 4.87 -2.56
N ALA A 463 -14.94 4.72 -1.25
CA ALA A 463 -14.23 3.78 -0.40
C ALA A 463 -14.49 2.31 -0.78
N THR A 464 -15.74 1.91 -1.08
CA THR A 464 -16.03 0.53 -1.54
C THR A 464 -15.40 0.18 -2.89
N LEU A 465 -15.18 1.17 -3.75
CA LEU A 465 -14.49 1.02 -5.04
C LEU A 465 -12.96 1.07 -4.93
N ASN A 466 -12.41 1.48 -3.78
CA ASN A 466 -10.97 1.54 -3.58
C ASN A 466 -10.41 0.12 -3.30
N SER A 467 -9.40 -0.30 -4.07
CA SER A 467 -8.84 -1.65 -3.95
C SER A 467 -8.13 -1.93 -2.62
N ALA A 468 -7.73 -0.89 -1.88
CA ALA A 468 -7.24 -1.03 -0.50
C ALA A 468 -8.33 -1.54 0.47
N PHE A 469 -9.61 -1.35 0.13
CA PHE A 469 -10.75 -1.74 0.95
C PHE A 469 -11.36 -3.10 0.55
N TYR A 470 -11.03 -3.67 -0.62
CA TYR A 470 -11.55 -5.00 -1.00
C TYR A 470 -11.26 -6.07 0.09
N PRO A 471 -10.06 -6.16 0.70
CA PRO A 471 -9.79 -7.12 1.78
C PRO A 471 -10.57 -6.81 3.07
N ILE A 472 -10.79 -5.52 3.39
CA ILE A 472 -11.57 -5.05 4.54
C ILE A 472 -13.03 -5.53 4.44
N PHE A 473 -13.57 -5.48 3.23
CA PHE A 473 -14.95 -5.88 2.92
C PHE A 473 -15.12 -7.39 2.63
N GLY A 474 -14.02 -8.13 2.43
CA GLY A 474 -14.04 -9.56 2.07
C GLY A 474 -14.20 -9.83 0.56
N THR A 475 -14.20 -8.79 -0.27
CA THR A 475 -14.23 -8.90 -1.73
C THR A 475 -12.89 -9.42 -2.24
N LYS A 476 -12.91 -10.42 -3.14
CA LYS A 476 -11.69 -10.91 -3.81
C LYS A 476 -11.02 -9.76 -4.56
N THR A 477 -9.74 -9.54 -4.32
CA THR A 477 -8.97 -8.51 -5.04
C THR A 477 -8.73 -8.99 -6.48
N PRO A 478 -9.04 -8.17 -7.52
CA PRO A 478 -8.72 -8.47 -8.91
C PRO A 478 -7.23 -8.71 -9.12
N LYS A 479 -6.85 -9.46 -10.16
CA LYS A 479 -5.44 -9.75 -10.47
C LYS A 479 -4.68 -8.49 -10.88
N ASP A 480 -5.29 -7.63 -11.70
CA ASP A 480 -4.85 -6.25 -11.87
C ASP A 480 -5.96 -5.27 -11.46
N PRO A 481 -5.86 -4.56 -10.32
CA PRO A 481 -6.83 -3.53 -9.95
C PRO A 481 -6.97 -2.35 -10.93
N LYS A 482 -6.10 -2.22 -11.95
CA LYS A 482 -6.24 -1.27 -13.06
C LYS A 482 -7.10 -1.78 -14.21
N SER A 483 -7.36 -3.08 -14.29
CA SER A 483 -8.23 -3.70 -15.31
C SER A 483 -9.72 -3.47 -15.05
N ILE A 484 -10.09 -2.93 -13.88
CA ILE A 484 -11.48 -2.76 -13.47
C ILE A 484 -11.92 -1.30 -13.66
N LYS A 485 -12.99 -1.08 -14.44
CA LYS A 485 -13.67 0.22 -14.52
C LYS A 485 -14.53 0.44 -13.27
N LYS A 486 -14.62 1.69 -12.81
CA LYS A 486 -15.23 2.05 -11.53
C LYS A 486 -16.25 3.16 -11.71
N TYR A 487 -17.47 2.92 -11.27
CA TYR A 487 -18.59 3.86 -11.38
C TYR A 487 -19.26 4.09 -10.03
N ILE A 488 -19.56 5.34 -9.71
CA ILE A 488 -20.55 5.69 -8.67
C ILE A 488 -21.81 6.13 -9.40
N ILE A 489 -22.94 5.55 -9.03
CA ILE A 489 -24.26 6.04 -9.45
C ILE A 489 -24.92 6.54 -8.18
N ILE A 490 -25.12 7.86 -8.09
CA ILE A 490 -25.73 8.50 -6.92
C ILE A 490 -27.16 8.92 -7.22
N MET A 491 -28.11 8.49 -6.38
CA MET A 491 -29.56 8.77 -6.52
C MET A 491 -30.10 9.47 -5.26
N THR A 492 -30.75 10.63 -5.40
CA THR A 492 -31.12 11.51 -4.28
C THR A 492 -32.19 12.55 -4.66
N ASP A 493 -32.88 13.13 -3.69
CA ASP A 493 -33.64 14.39 -3.84
C ASP A 493 -32.86 15.64 -3.37
N GLY A 494 -31.62 15.47 -2.91
CA GLY A 494 -30.54 16.46 -2.99
C GLY A 494 -30.43 17.51 -1.87
N LEU A 495 -31.38 17.59 -0.92
CA LEU A 495 -31.39 18.60 0.14
C LEU A 495 -30.41 18.30 1.29
N ASN A 496 -29.11 18.52 1.09
CA ASN A 496 -28.11 18.49 2.17
C ASN A 496 -28.43 19.49 3.30
N ASN A 497 -28.44 19.03 4.55
CA ASN A 497 -28.82 19.82 5.74
C ASN A 497 -27.88 21.00 6.12
N SER A 498 -26.83 21.30 5.35
CA SER A 498 -26.01 22.51 5.54
C SER A 498 -25.23 22.90 4.29
N SER A 499 -24.83 24.18 4.19
CA SER A 499 -23.92 24.68 3.14
C SER A 499 -22.57 23.94 3.14
N ASN A 500 -22.01 23.69 4.32
CA ASN A 500 -20.74 22.96 4.49
C ASN A 500 -20.80 21.55 3.88
N PHE A 501 -21.95 20.87 3.96
CA PHE A 501 -22.15 19.55 3.37
C PHE A 501 -22.13 19.57 1.84
N ASN A 502 -22.53 20.67 1.19
CA ASN A 502 -22.37 20.82 -0.27
C ASN A 502 -20.91 21.01 -0.67
N THR A 503 -20.13 21.77 0.10
CA THR A 503 -18.67 21.89 -0.12
C THR A 503 -17.95 20.56 0.06
N GLN A 504 -18.27 19.81 1.12
CA GLN A 504 -17.73 18.46 1.36
C GLN A 504 -18.15 17.47 0.26
N MET A 505 -19.40 17.56 -0.21
CA MET A 505 -19.90 16.73 -1.31
C MET A 505 -19.09 16.95 -2.60
N LEU A 506 -18.90 18.21 -3.01
CA LEU A 506 -18.08 18.54 -4.18
C LEU A 506 -16.61 18.10 -4.02
N ALA A 507 -16.04 18.21 -2.81
CA ALA A 507 -14.71 17.71 -2.50
C ALA A 507 -14.61 16.18 -2.65
N ALA A 508 -15.60 15.43 -2.15
CA ALA A 508 -15.67 13.98 -2.29
C ALA A 508 -15.83 13.55 -3.77
N CYS A 509 -16.69 14.24 -4.55
CA CYS A 509 -16.82 13.98 -5.99
C CYS A 509 -15.52 14.26 -6.75
N ALA A 510 -14.83 15.36 -6.45
CA ALA A 510 -13.52 15.68 -7.04
C ALA A 510 -12.45 14.64 -6.68
N GLN A 511 -12.45 14.14 -5.44
CA GLN A 511 -11.49 13.12 -5.00
C GLN A 511 -11.77 11.75 -5.62
N ALA A 512 -13.04 11.38 -5.83
CA ALA A 512 -13.42 10.15 -6.55
C ALA A 512 -13.02 10.23 -8.04
N LYS A 513 -13.32 11.36 -8.71
CA LYS A 513 -12.85 11.64 -10.08
C LYS A 513 -11.33 11.54 -10.22
N ALA A 514 -10.58 12.08 -9.25
CA ALA A 514 -9.12 11.99 -9.22
C ALA A 514 -8.57 10.55 -9.01
N GLN A 515 -9.40 9.61 -8.54
CA GLN A 515 -9.08 8.17 -8.47
C GLN A 515 -9.48 7.40 -9.73
N GLY A 516 -9.92 8.09 -10.79
CA GLY A 516 -10.38 7.48 -12.04
C GLY A 516 -11.79 6.87 -11.96
N ILE A 517 -12.59 7.28 -10.97
CA ILE A 517 -13.97 6.84 -10.80
C ILE A 517 -14.91 7.78 -11.56
N SER A 518 -15.74 7.23 -12.43
CA SER A 518 -16.79 7.99 -13.14
C SER A 518 -18.05 8.12 -12.27
N ILE A 519 -18.66 9.30 -12.25
CA ILE A 519 -19.84 9.57 -11.41
C ILE A 519 -21.05 9.87 -12.31
N TYR A 520 -22.11 9.07 -12.19
CA TYR A 520 -23.45 9.41 -12.66
C TYR A 520 -24.26 9.99 -11.50
N SER A 521 -24.85 11.18 -11.68
CA SER A 521 -25.71 11.82 -10.67
C SER A 521 -27.15 11.90 -11.15
N ILE A 522 -28.06 11.34 -10.35
CA ILE A 522 -29.49 11.23 -10.65
C ILE A 522 -30.28 11.97 -9.55
N VAL A 523 -30.87 13.09 -9.91
CA VAL A 523 -31.67 13.94 -9.02
C VAL A 523 -33.16 13.66 -9.26
N LEU A 524 -33.86 13.30 -8.19
CA LEU A 524 -35.27 12.89 -8.19
C LEU A 524 -36.15 13.97 -7.57
N MET A 525 -37.13 14.47 -8.33
CA MET A 525 -38.21 15.36 -7.84
C MET A 525 -37.73 16.65 -7.15
N GLU A 526 -36.54 17.15 -7.50
CA GLU A 526 -35.96 18.40 -6.99
C GLU A 526 -35.63 19.35 -8.15
N LYS A 527 -35.88 20.65 -7.91
CA LYS A 527 -35.85 21.75 -8.88
C LYS A 527 -35.07 22.96 -8.37
N ALA A 528 -34.63 22.98 -7.11
CA ALA A 528 -33.78 24.03 -6.54
C ALA A 528 -32.43 24.10 -7.28
N SER A 529 -32.19 25.19 -8.01
CA SER A 529 -31.02 25.33 -8.90
C SER A 529 -29.68 25.16 -8.19
N SER A 530 -29.57 25.54 -6.92
CA SER A 530 -28.37 25.36 -6.10
C SER A 530 -28.04 23.88 -5.86
N VAL A 531 -29.07 23.06 -5.60
CA VAL A 531 -28.95 21.61 -5.43
C VAL A 531 -28.62 20.95 -6.78
N VAL A 532 -29.42 21.24 -7.80
CA VAL A 532 -29.25 20.72 -9.18
C VAL A 532 -27.83 20.99 -9.69
N ASN A 533 -27.31 22.21 -9.52
CA ASN A 533 -25.96 22.57 -9.95
C ASN A 533 -24.87 21.87 -9.14
N THR A 534 -25.09 21.60 -7.85
CA THR A 534 -24.14 20.84 -7.00
C THR A 534 -24.00 19.40 -7.49
N PHE A 535 -25.09 18.72 -7.79
CA PHE A 535 -25.05 17.35 -8.31
C PHE A 535 -24.63 17.27 -9.79
N ARG A 536 -24.92 18.30 -10.60
CA ARG A 536 -24.38 18.42 -11.97
C ARG A 536 -22.85 18.56 -11.96
N ALA A 537 -22.29 19.44 -11.11
CA ALA A 537 -20.84 19.56 -10.94
C ALA A 537 -20.19 18.28 -10.34
N CYS A 538 -20.94 17.50 -9.56
CA CYS A 538 -20.51 16.19 -9.08
C CYS A 538 -20.43 15.14 -10.23
N ALA A 539 -21.33 15.17 -11.21
CA ALA A 539 -21.32 14.24 -12.34
C ALA A 539 -20.04 14.34 -13.19
N THR A 540 -19.60 13.23 -13.76
CA THR A 540 -18.51 13.21 -14.75
C THR A 540 -19.03 13.69 -16.11
N ALA A 541 -18.21 14.42 -16.87
CA ALA A 541 -18.46 14.65 -18.29
C ALA A 541 -17.54 13.75 -19.12
N ASP A 542 -18.04 13.22 -20.24
CA ASP A 542 -17.23 12.41 -21.14
C ASP A 542 -16.38 13.25 -22.13
N ALA A 543 -15.59 12.58 -22.97
CA ALA A 543 -14.72 13.23 -23.94
C ALA A 543 -15.47 13.96 -25.08
N SER A 544 -16.80 13.81 -25.18
CA SER A 544 -17.67 14.57 -26.08
C SER A 544 -18.43 15.70 -25.36
N GLY A 545 -18.14 15.93 -24.08
CA GLY A 545 -18.78 16.96 -23.26
C GLY A 545 -20.17 16.57 -22.73
N ARG A 546 -20.59 15.30 -22.88
CA ARG A 546 -21.88 14.85 -22.34
C ARG A 546 -21.76 14.65 -20.83
N GLU A 547 -22.55 15.38 -20.07
CA GLU A 547 -22.64 15.24 -18.62
C GLU A 547 -23.38 13.94 -18.24
N TYR A 548 -22.83 13.18 -17.29
CA TYR A 548 -23.47 12.03 -16.65
C TYR A 548 -24.48 12.49 -15.57
N PHE A 549 -25.28 13.51 -15.89
CA PHE A 549 -26.26 14.12 -15.01
C PHE A 549 -27.68 13.89 -15.53
N ILE A 550 -28.55 13.39 -14.68
CA ILE A 550 -29.97 13.17 -14.96
C ILE A 550 -30.80 13.86 -13.87
N GLN A 551 -31.85 14.55 -14.27
CA GLN A 551 -32.84 15.15 -13.39
C GLN A 551 -34.23 14.71 -13.87
N THR A 552 -35.05 14.15 -12.99
CA THR A 552 -36.40 13.68 -13.36
C THR A 552 -37.41 13.88 -12.23
N ASP A 553 -38.64 14.19 -12.60
CA ASP A 553 -39.79 14.18 -11.69
C ASP A 553 -40.43 12.78 -11.54
N ASN A 554 -40.00 11.79 -12.31
CA ASN A 554 -40.57 10.44 -12.27
C ASN A 554 -39.53 9.36 -12.61
N SER A 555 -39.33 8.39 -11.71
CA SER A 555 -38.38 7.30 -11.94
C SER A 555 -38.79 6.29 -13.01
N ALA A 556 -40.06 6.24 -13.44
CA ALA A 556 -40.49 5.39 -14.55
C ALA A 556 -39.79 5.77 -15.87
N LEU A 557 -39.39 7.04 -16.02
CA LEU A 557 -38.65 7.54 -17.19
C LEU A 557 -37.19 7.05 -17.20
N LEU A 558 -36.63 6.69 -16.03
CA LEU A 558 -35.22 6.31 -15.91
C LEU A 558 -34.89 4.96 -16.55
N LYS A 559 -35.87 4.16 -17.02
CA LYS A 559 -35.55 2.86 -17.62
C LYS A 559 -34.76 2.98 -18.92
N GLU A 560 -35.00 4.02 -19.71
CA GLU A 560 -34.20 4.30 -20.91
C GLU A 560 -32.84 4.91 -20.56
N ASP A 561 -32.77 5.74 -19.51
CA ASP A 561 -31.50 6.22 -18.96
C ASP A 561 -30.62 5.09 -18.42
N PHE A 562 -31.19 4.13 -17.69
CA PHE A 562 -30.45 2.96 -17.19
C PHE A 562 -30.01 2.06 -18.32
N ARG A 563 -30.83 1.85 -19.36
CA ARG A 563 -30.39 1.18 -20.60
C ARG A 563 -29.20 1.88 -21.24
N ARG A 564 -29.22 3.21 -21.33
CA ARG A 564 -28.11 4.02 -21.84
C ARG A 564 -26.86 3.89 -20.96
N ILE A 565 -26.98 4.01 -19.64
CA ILE A 565 -25.87 3.87 -18.68
C ILE A 565 -25.26 2.46 -18.77
N VAL A 566 -26.08 1.41 -18.77
CA VAL A 566 -25.62 0.02 -18.89
C VAL A 566 -25.02 -0.25 -20.27
N ALA A 567 -25.56 0.35 -21.33
CA ALA A 567 -24.97 0.27 -22.67
C ALA A 567 -23.60 0.97 -22.72
N GLU A 568 -23.43 2.16 -22.14
CA GLU A 568 -22.14 2.86 -22.10
C GLU A 568 -21.10 2.11 -21.25
N ILE A 569 -21.52 1.55 -20.11
CA ILE A 569 -20.69 0.66 -19.28
C ILE A 569 -20.33 -0.64 -20.04
N GLY A 570 -21.24 -1.16 -20.86
CA GLY A 570 -21.04 -2.37 -21.68
C GLY A 570 -20.28 -2.15 -23.00
N GLN A 571 -20.29 -0.93 -23.56
CA GLN A 571 -19.65 -0.62 -24.84
C GLN A 571 -18.12 -0.69 -24.79
N PHE A 572 -17.50 -0.76 -23.60
CA PHE A 572 -16.08 -1.12 -23.47
C PHE A 572 -15.76 -2.56 -23.91
N TYR A 573 -16.77 -3.41 -24.15
CA TYR A 573 -16.65 -4.71 -24.85
C TYR A 573 -17.23 -4.70 -26.27
N LEU A 574 -17.98 -3.66 -26.66
CA LEU A 574 -18.76 -3.58 -27.90
C LEU A 574 -18.86 -2.12 -28.43
N SER A 575 -17.72 -1.51 -28.70
CA SER A 575 -17.62 -0.30 -29.55
C SER A 575 -16.99 -0.67 -30.89
N LYS A 576 -17.37 0.03 -31.96
CA LYS A 576 -17.17 -0.39 -33.37
C LYS A 576 -15.84 0.05 -33.96
#